data_AF-A0A0D1XN52-F1
#
_entry.id   AF-A0A0D1XN52-F1
#
_cell.length_a   1.000
_cell.length_b   1.000
_cell.length_c   1.000
_cell.angle_alpha   90.00
_cell.angle_beta   90.00
_cell.angle_gamma   90.00
#
_symmetry.space_group_name_H-M   'P 1'
#
loop_
_entity.id
_entity.type
_entity.pdbx_description
1 polymer ?
#
loop_
_entity_poly.entity_id
_entity_poly.type
_entity_poly.pdbx_seq_one_letter_code
_entity_poly.pdbx_strand_id
1 'polypeptide(L)'
;MRPKMQDQQPSVAPYKGSFHFVVKNASNLNVRNAEEAFSISSHVTNKYYRWAKRNKSSTPPRSFTDSHGDSPSVGGSSNSNSPEGSASMSREKSSSTSSTKSHAKRAPAMQTMCWQLGSGPIKARQQCNMGSLSSSPEPTSKDDLTVPPEEENDSDEYEDEFRYQLIQCHLDPAKPSAYIKPCGLLQRLAYHGLQDIFMSTAYTPSRSALKLQLTTQRVQQHIKDFSGDDKCMHGWYAAVITMRAHFVDPRDYTRLWPMALMHQNRSLTLLREDLLSSRGPSEAVLMCIWAICCVGFFSGEMAQNLQHGVAVRMFVDDLGGLSKLSHLARTYIISGDYINAKFTLTRPYYHHSLFDPGDFRSQPGFAQWIPHVHDFDLHFQRWDEAFLIANDDLSDQLSHYINMHREYLAAATFAEKLYEETQEESADEILEWLHKRHAALCSWSMSLYCDLTESIGPETRISRTVRRQLQACITLAVACSHCFIMGFNGTRAKWLLFIPVQHLQPQIEILLDHMSKRGLNPTFPSKPHGISHHESLLWLFFIGACAEQVSDEAGKRPVSDPVWHSTRFVDMTQLLGLRTWREAQKILKRFLYQESVMDRFVEGLFEQKADLLRFGSPLRDP
;
A
#
# COMPACT_ATOMS: atom_id res chain seq x y z
N MET A 1 2.35 -55.33 58.73
CA MET A 1 2.95 -54.23 57.93
C MET A 1 3.12 -54.73 56.50
N ARG A 2 2.35 -54.17 55.55
CA ARG A 2 2.41 -54.46 54.10
C ARG A 2 2.69 -53.14 53.36
N PRO A 3 3.50 -53.13 52.29
CA PRO A 3 3.87 -51.93 51.57
C PRO A 3 2.76 -51.48 50.60
N LYS A 4 2.63 -50.16 50.43
CA LYS A 4 1.69 -49.51 49.50
C LYS A 4 2.21 -49.60 48.06
N MET A 5 1.36 -50.09 47.16
CA MET A 5 1.53 -49.94 45.71
C MET A 5 1.22 -48.49 45.31
N GLN A 6 2.08 -47.92 44.46
CA GLN A 6 1.83 -46.66 43.75
C GLN A 6 1.31 -46.98 42.35
N ASP A 7 0.14 -46.42 42.03
CA ASP A 7 -0.43 -46.41 40.68
C ASP A 7 0.41 -45.53 39.75
N GLN A 8 0.87 -46.10 38.64
CA GLN A 8 1.47 -45.36 37.52
C GLN A 8 0.36 -44.86 36.60
N GLN A 9 0.23 -43.53 36.48
CA GLN A 9 -0.54 -42.92 35.39
C GLN A 9 0.23 -43.02 34.06
N PRO A 10 -0.45 -43.27 32.92
CA PRO A 10 0.20 -43.35 31.62
C PRO A 10 0.64 -41.95 31.15
N SER A 11 1.91 -41.84 30.75
CA SER A 11 2.47 -40.62 30.16
C SER A 11 1.87 -40.38 28.77
N VAL A 12 1.16 -39.27 28.59
CA VAL A 12 0.69 -38.81 27.28
C VAL A 12 1.89 -38.40 26.44
N ALA A 13 1.98 -38.92 25.21
CA ALA A 13 3.07 -38.60 24.29
C ALA A 13 3.04 -37.11 23.90
N PRO A 14 4.20 -36.43 23.81
CA PRO A 14 4.25 -35.02 23.47
C PRO A 14 3.85 -34.79 22.00
N TYR A 15 3.13 -33.68 21.78
CA TYR A 15 2.74 -33.16 20.47
C TYR A 15 3.95 -32.96 19.55
N LYS A 16 3.84 -33.42 18.29
CA LYS A 16 4.89 -33.39 17.26
C LYS A 16 4.59 -32.45 16.08
N GLY A 17 3.81 -31.37 16.30
CA GLY A 17 3.59 -30.35 15.28
C GLY A 17 4.59 -29.18 15.39
N SER A 18 4.78 -28.44 14.30
CA SER A 18 5.61 -27.23 14.26
C SER A 18 4.97 -26.08 15.05
N PHE A 19 5.66 -25.57 16.06
CA PHE A 19 5.24 -24.39 16.81
C PHE A 19 5.62 -23.12 16.04
N HIS A 20 4.63 -22.40 15.50
CA HIS A 20 4.83 -21.11 14.82
C HIS A 20 4.77 -19.89 15.76
N PHE A 21 4.85 -20.11 17.08
CA PHE A 21 4.92 -19.03 18.07
C PHE A 21 6.04 -19.32 19.06
N VAL A 22 7.07 -18.47 19.10
CA VAL A 22 8.16 -18.59 20.07
C VAL A 22 7.61 -18.28 21.47
N VAL A 23 7.55 -19.31 22.32
CA VAL A 23 7.05 -19.26 23.70
C VAL A 23 8.21 -18.98 24.66
N LYS A 24 8.81 -17.79 24.68
CA LYS A 24 9.77 -17.39 25.74
C LYS A 24 9.70 -15.89 26.08
N ASN A 25 9.63 -15.56 27.36
CA ASN A 25 9.83 -14.28 28.02
C ASN A 25 11.15 -14.30 28.85
N ALA A 26 11.53 -13.19 29.48
CA ALA A 26 12.80 -13.09 30.21
C ALA A 26 12.95 -14.12 31.36
N SER A 27 11.84 -14.63 31.90
CA SER A 27 11.84 -15.58 33.01
C SER A 27 11.98 -17.05 32.61
N ASN A 28 11.89 -17.40 31.33
CA ASN A 28 12.02 -18.78 30.82
C ASN A 28 13.08 -18.95 29.70
N LEU A 29 13.93 -17.92 29.50
CA LEU A 29 15.10 -17.94 28.60
C LEU A 29 16.24 -18.87 29.05
N ASN A 30 16.28 -19.23 30.33
CA ASN A 30 17.34 -20.09 30.89
C ASN A 30 17.07 -21.60 30.76
N VAL A 31 15.92 -22.01 30.20
CA VAL A 31 15.56 -23.43 30.12
C VAL A 31 15.79 -23.97 28.69
N ARG A 32 16.93 -24.67 28.58
CA ARG A 32 17.24 -25.81 27.71
C ARG A 32 17.83 -25.70 26.30
N ASN A 33 18.20 -24.53 25.77
CA ASN A 33 19.08 -24.53 24.59
C ASN A 33 19.95 -23.26 24.49
N ALA A 34 21.25 -23.39 24.73
CA ALA A 34 22.19 -22.26 24.77
C ALA A 34 22.33 -21.56 23.41
N GLU A 35 22.24 -22.29 22.30
CA GLU A 35 22.27 -21.71 20.94
C GLU A 35 20.97 -20.98 20.58
N GLU A 36 19.83 -21.45 21.08
CA GLU A 36 18.53 -20.80 20.89
C GLU A 36 18.44 -19.53 21.76
N ALA A 37 18.89 -19.60 23.02
CA ALA A 37 19.01 -18.45 23.90
C ALA A 37 19.99 -17.41 23.34
N PHE A 38 21.11 -17.85 22.75
CA PHE A 38 22.04 -16.97 22.06
C PHE A 38 21.43 -16.34 20.80
N SER A 39 20.66 -17.09 19.99
CA SER A 39 19.99 -16.56 18.80
C SER A 39 18.86 -15.57 19.13
N ILE A 40 18.06 -15.84 20.15
CA ILE A 40 16.97 -14.97 20.60
C ILE A 40 17.54 -13.73 21.30
N SER A 41 18.52 -13.92 22.20
CA SER A 41 19.24 -12.81 22.82
C SER A 41 19.94 -11.97 21.77
N SER A 42 20.61 -12.58 20.79
CA SER A 42 21.20 -11.91 19.63
C SER A 42 20.16 -11.10 18.85
N HIS A 43 18.96 -11.63 18.59
CA HIS A 43 17.95 -10.93 17.79
C HIS A 43 17.31 -9.74 18.52
N VAL A 44 16.93 -9.93 19.80
CA VAL A 44 16.36 -8.86 20.64
C VAL A 44 17.42 -7.80 20.96
N THR A 45 18.62 -8.24 21.31
CA THR A 45 19.78 -7.38 21.60
C THR A 45 20.23 -6.66 20.34
N ASN A 46 20.20 -7.29 19.16
CA ASN A 46 20.48 -6.59 17.89
C ASN A 46 19.37 -5.60 17.51
N LYS A 47 18.08 -5.89 17.72
CA LYS A 47 17.00 -4.91 17.51
C LYS A 47 17.16 -3.72 18.46
N TYR A 48 17.45 -3.96 19.74
CA TYR A 48 17.71 -2.92 20.73
C TYR A 48 18.99 -2.11 20.42
N TYR A 49 20.11 -2.76 20.09
CA TYR A 49 21.35 -2.07 19.72
C TYR A 49 21.22 -1.30 18.41
N ARG A 50 20.48 -1.80 17.41
CA ARG A 50 20.21 -1.04 16.17
C ARG A 50 19.38 0.21 16.47
N TRP A 51 18.36 0.09 17.31
CA TRP A 51 17.59 1.24 17.78
C TRP A 51 18.45 2.24 18.59
N ALA A 52 19.20 1.75 19.58
CA ALA A 52 20.07 2.57 20.42
C ALA A 52 21.23 3.23 19.65
N LYS A 53 21.79 2.54 18.65
CA LYS A 53 22.83 3.08 17.76
C LYS A 53 22.28 4.19 16.87
N ARG A 54 21.06 4.03 16.33
CA ARG A 54 20.36 5.07 15.56
C ARG A 54 20.09 6.33 16.40
N ASN A 55 19.76 6.16 17.68
CA ASN A 55 19.46 7.28 18.59
C ASN A 55 20.71 7.92 19.22
N LYS A 56 21.86 7.24 19.24
CA LYS A 56 23.14 7.83 19.70
C LYS A 56 23.83 8.67 18.62
N SER A 57 23.56 8.42 17.34
CA SER A 57 24.14 9.19 16.22
C SER A 57 23.41 10.50 15.92
N SER A 58 22.32 10.83 16.63
CA SER A 58 21.50 12.04 16.40
C SER A 58 21.78 13.17 17.39
N THR A 59 22.79 13.06 18.26
CA THR A 59 23.19 14.16 19.14
C THR A 59 24.12 15.11 18.38
N PRO A 60 23.74 16.37 18.10
CA PRO A 60 24.64 17.32 17.46
C PRO A 60 25.82 17.64 18.40
N PRO A 61 27.04 17.82 17.87
CA PRO A 61 28.18 18.16 18.71
C PRO A 61 27.94 19.54 19.33
N ARG A 62 27.98 19.60 20.67
CA ARG A 62 28.02 20.84 21.44
C ARG A 62 29.21 21.67 20.97
N SER A 63 28.92 22.86 20.47
CA SER A 63 29.85 23.95 20.27
C SER A 63 30.59 24.27 21.58
N PHE A 64 31.91 24.20 21.56
CA PHE A 64 32.77 24.83 22.55
C PHE A 64 33.60 25.91 21.83
N THR A 65 33.39 27.15 22.24
CA THR A 65 34.17 28.34 21.92
C THR A 65 35.34 28.49 22.89
N ASP A 66 36.48 28.93 22.33
CA ASP A 66 37.64 29.66 22.90
C ASP A 66 38.44 29.00 24.06
N SER A 67 39.78 29.01 24.11
CA SER A 67 40.72 30.07 23.74
C SER A 67 42.19 29.56 23.70
N HIS A 68 43.01 30.23 22.86
CA HIS A 68 44.44 30.57 22.99
C HIS A 68 45.56 29.50 23.19
N GLY A 69 46.62 29.65 22.35
CA GLY A 69 48.01 29.58 22.84
C GLY A 69 49.03 28.87 21.95
N ASP A 70 49.72 29.66 21.13
CA ASP A 70 51.14 29.59 20.76
C ASP A 70 51.71 28.49 19.83
N SER A 71 52.35 29.01 18.76
CA SER A 71 53.37 28.37 17.92
C SER A 71 54.74 28.36 18.63
N PRO A 72 55.75 27.61 18.15
CA PRO A 72 56.57 28.13 17.05
C PRO A 72 57.02 27.09 16.00
N SER A 73 57.62 27.67 14.97
CA SER A 73 58.11 27.18 13.69
C SER A 73 59.25 26.14 13.73
N VAL A 74 59.50 25.55 12.55
CA VAL A 74 60.75 25.06 11.89
C VAL A 74 60.31 23.89 10.98
N GLY A 75 60.63 23.71 9.69
CA GLY A 75 61.51 24.34 8.70
C GLY A 75 61.79 23.28 7.60
N GLY A 76 62.01 23.70 6.34
CA GLY A 76 62.67 22.93 5.26
C GLY A 76 61.73 22.18 4.27
N SER A 77 61.49 22.69 3.05
CA SER A 77 62.28 22.52 1.80
C SER A 77 62.49 21.08 1.33
N SER A 78 61.90 20.67 0.19
CA SER A 78 62.60 20.62 -1.12
C SER A 78 61.82 19.86 -2.20
N ASN A 79 61.88 20.40 -3.41
CA ASN A 79 61.42 19.89 -4.71
C ASN A 79 62.12 18.58 -5.12
N SER A 80 61.49 17.77 -5.98
CA SER A 80 61.99 17.50 -7.35
C SER A 80 61.09 16.58 -8.18
N ASN A 81 61.18 16.82 -9.49
CA ASN A 81 60.41 16.34 -10.62
C ASN A 81 60.72 14.87 -11.05
N SER A 82 59.69 14.18 -11.56
CA SER A 82 59.56 13.50 -12.90
C SER A 82 60.64 12.52 -13.41
N PRO A 83 60.46 11.81 -14.57
CA PRO A 83 59.28 11.19 -15.21
C PRO A 83 59.53 9.78 -15.84
N GLU A 84 58.51 9.27 -16.54
CA GLU A 84 58.56 8.50 -17.82
C GLU A 84 58.95 7.01 -17.91
N GLY A 85 58.26 6.29 -18.82
CA GLY A 85 58.64 4.98 -19.38
C GLY A 85 57.48 3.96 -19.44
N SER A 86 56.53 4.00 -20.38
CA SER A 86 56.57 3.51 -21.78
C SER A 86 56.25 2.02 -22.01
N ALA A 87 55.29 1.82 -22.93
CA ALA A 87 55.12 0.70 -23.89
C ALA A 87 54.67 -0.69 -23.37
N SER A 88 53.45 -1.13 -23.71
CA SER A 88 53.06 -1.89 -24.93
C SER A 88 53.48 -3.37 -24.90
N MET A 89 52.51 -4.29 -24.92
CA MET A 89 52.50 -5.40 -25.89
C MET A 89 51.13 -6.09 -25.95
N SER A 90 50.71 -6.29 -27.18
CA SER A 90 49.53 -6.96 -27.69
C SER A 90 49.88 -8.37 -28.19
N ARG A 91 48.97 -9.34 -28.02
CA ARG A 91 48.70 -10.54 -28.87
C ARG A 91 47.70 -11.45 -28.14
N GLU A 92 46.51 -11.71 -28.68
CA GLU A 92 46.17 -12.83 -29.59
C GLU A 92 46.80 -14.17 -29.12
N LYS A 93 46.08 -15.28 -28.92
CA LYS A 93 45.07 -15.92 -29.78
C LYS A 93 44.59 -17.22 -29.10
N SER A 94 43.37 -17.67 -29.43
CA SER A 94 42.90 -19.08 -29.54
C SER A 94 42.97 -20.01 -28.32
N SER A 95 42.22 -21.09 -28.17
CA SER A 95 40.89 -21.56 -28.59
C SER A 95 40.71 -22.93 -27.90
N SER A 96 39.46 -23.35 -27.75
CA SER A 96 38.97 -24.75 -27.68
C SER A 96 39.22 -25.65 -26.44
N THR A 97 38.07 -26.13 -25.94
CA THR A 97 37.70 -27.51 -25.56
C THR A 97 38.07 -28.08 -24.19
N SER A 98 37.07 -28.17 -23.30
CA SER A 98 36.47 -29.42 -22.77
C SER A 98 35.53 -29.06 -21.61
N SER A 99 34.22 -29.25 -21.75
CA SER A 99 33.49 -30.48 -21.39
C SER A 99 33.67 -30.90 -19.92
N THR A 100 32.80 -30.38 -19.04
CA THR A 100 32.23 -31.19 -17.94
C THR A 100 30.84 -30.71 -17.59
N LYS A 101 29.90 -31.64 -17.69
CA LYS A 101 28.49 -31.54 -17.30
C LYS A 101 28.40 -31.32 -15.79
N SER A 102 27.62 -30.34 -15.34
CA SER A 102 26.91 -30.42 -14.07
C SER A 102 25.49 -29.88 -14.23
N HIS A 103 24.53 -30.79 -14.17
CA HIS A 103 23.12 -30.48 -14.04
C HIS A 103 22.88 -29.85 -12.67
N ALA A 104 22.71 -28.53 -12.64
CA ALA A 104 22.00 -27.87 -11.55
C ALA A 104 20.66 -27.39 -12.09
N LYS A 105 19.59 -28.12 -11.75
CA LYS A 105 18.21 -27.62 -11.85
C LYS A 105 18.10 -26.38 -10.98
N ARG A 106 18.30 -25.21 -11.59
CA ARG A 106 18.00 -23.92 -10.97
C ARG A 106 16.58 -23.59 -11.37
N ALA A 107 15.63 -23.90 -10.49
CA ALA A 107 14.30 -23.30 -10.56
C ALA A 107 14.48 -21.78 -10.55
N PRO A 108 13.82 -21.02 -11.43
CA PRO A 108 13.85 -19.57 -11.34
C PRO A 108 13.10 -19.19 -10.06
N ALA A 109 13.84 -18.88 -9.00
CA ALA A 109 13.26 -18.14 -7.90
C ALA A 109 12.87 -16.78 -8.47
N MET A 110 11.58 -16.56 -8.72
CA MET A 110 11.01 -15.22 -8.82
C MET A 110 11.38 -14.50 -7.53
N GLN A 111 12.46 -13.74 -7.59
CA GLN A 111 12.87 -12.86 -6.51
C GLN A 111 11.92 -11.68 -6.56
N THR A 112 10.76 -11.82 -5.91
CA THR A 112 9.84 -10.72 -5.64
C THR A 112 10.64 -9.67 -4.86
N MET A 113 11.09 -8.63 -5.56
CA MET A 113 11.66 -7.44 -4.93
C MET A 113 10.53 -6.72 -4.20
N CYS A 114 10.25 -7.17 -2.99
CA CYS A 114 9.43 -6.43 -2.05
C CYS A 114 10.29 -5.24 -1.59
N TRP A 115 10.01 -4.06 -2.12
CA TRP A 115 10.62 -2.82 -1.66
C TRP A 115 10.33 -2.66 -0.17
N GLN A 116 11.36 -2.85 0.66
CA GLN A 116 11.29 -2.51 2.06
C GLN A 116 11.11 -0.99 2.14
N LEU A 117 10.03 -0.54 2.78
CA LEU A 117 9.80 0.86 3.13
C LEU A 117 10.99 1.36 3.96
N GLY A 118 11.99 1.92 3.29
CA GLY A 118 13.25 2.30 3.89
C GLY A 118 13.11 3.58 4.69
N SER A 119 13.21 3.48 6.02
CA SER A 119 13.50 4.61 6.90
C SER A 119 14.95 5.06 6.68
N GLY A 120 15.22 5.80 5.60
CA GLY A 120 16.49 6.49 5.38
C GLY A 120 16.55 7.81 6.16
N PRO A 121 17.71 8.25 6.68
CA PRO A 121 17.83 9.55 7.33
C PRO A 121 17.77 10.65 6.26
N ILE A 122 16.71 11.47 6.30
CA ILE A 122 16.57 12.66 5.46
C ILE A 122 17.56 13.71 5.96
N LYS A 123 18.55 14.06 5.14
CA LYS A 123 19.29 15.32 5.32
C LYS A 123 18.44 16.44 4.74
N ALA A 124 17.96 17.33 5.60
CA ALA A 124 17.28 18.54 5.19
C ALA A 124 18.23 19.39 4.34
N ARG A 125 17.94 19.50 3.03
CA ARG A 125 18.58 20.48 2.16
C ARG A 125 17.68 21.71 2.12
N GLN A 126 18.21 22.78 2.67
CA GLN A 126 17.64 24.13 2.66
C GLN A 126 17.45 24.55 1.20
N GLN A 127 16.21 24.81 0.78
CA GLN A 127 15.89 25.43 -0.50
C GLN A 127 15.00 26.65 -0.28
N CYS A 128 15.24 27.60 -1.17
CA CYS A 128 15.12 29.03 -0.99
C CYS A 128 13.67 29.55 -1.09
N ASN A 129 13.42 30.64 -0.35
CA ASN A 129 12.32 31.58 -0.58
C ASN A 129 12.22 31.95 -2.07
N MET A 130 11.09 31.67 -2.70
CA MET A 130 10.62 32.36 -3.90
C MET A 130 9.22 32.90 -3.59
N GLY A 131 9.10 34.22 -3.78
CA GLY A 131 8.06 35.05 -3.19
C GLY A 131 6.71 35.03 -3.91
N SER A 132 5.72 35.52 -3.15
CA SER A 132 4.39 35.91 -3.57
C SER A 132 4.38 36.90 -4.72
N LEU A 133 3.53 36.63 -5.71
CA LEU A 133 2.86 37.53 -6.67
C LEU A 133 1.73 36.66 -7.27
N SER A 134 0.50 37.07 -7.57
CA SER A 134 -0.23 38.33 -7.57
C SER A 134 -1.71 37.97 -7.68
N SER A 135 -2.56 38.68 -6.95
CA SER A 135 -4.02 38.68 -7.01
C SER A 135 -4.58 38.98 -8.42
N SER A 136 -5.71 38.34 -8.76
CA SER A 136 -6.61 38.74 -9.85
C SER A 136 -8.08 38.66 -9.36
N PRO A 137 -8.98 39.55 -9.80
CA PRO A 137 -10.22 39.85 -9.09
C PRO A 137 -11.41 38.98 -9.53
N GLU A 138 -12.25 38.61 -8.56
CA GLU A 138 -13.57 38.00 -8.77
C GLU A 138 -14.61 39.04 -9.24
N PRO A 139 -15.60 38.65 -10.07
CA PRO A 139 -16.81 39.41 -10.26
C PRO A 139 -17.89 39.02 -9.24
N THR A 140 -18.46 40.03 -8.61
CA THR A 140 -19.62 39.95 -7.72
C THR A 140 -20.90 39.55 -8.48
N SER A 141 -21.57 38.48 -8.03
CA SER A 141 -23.04 38.39 -8.10
C SER A 141 -23.57 37.66 -6.88
N LYS A 142 -24.38 38.38 -6.11
CA LYS A 142 -25.17 37.90 -4.97
C LYS A 142 -26.26 36.97 -5.47
N ASP A 143 -26.41 35.82 -4.84
CA ASP A 143 -27.71 35.26 -4.49
C ASP A 143 -27.54 34.32 -3.28
N ASP A 144 -28.30 34.64 -2.23
CA ASP A 144 -28.35 33.98 -0.94
C ASP A 144 -28.93 32.57 -1.07
N LEU A 145 -28.12 31.54 -0.81
CA LEU A 145 -28.58 30.26 -0.29
C LEU A 145 -27.72 29.90 0.91
N THR A 146 -28.32 29.96 2.09
CA THR A 146 -27.71 29.62 3.38
C THR A 146 -27.39 28.12 3.42
N VAL A 147 -26.17 27.76 3.05
CA VAL A 147 -25.59 26.45 3.37
C VAL A 147 -25.20 26.49 4.86
N PRO A 148 -25.58 25.51 5.70
CA PRO A 148 -25.14 25.48 7.09
C PRO A 148 -23.62 25.35 7.15
N PRO A 149 -22.95 25.95 8.15
CA PRO A 149 -21.50 25.95 8.23
C PRO A 149 -20.99 24.52 8.38
N GLU A 150 -20.09 24.12 7.50
CA GLU A 150 -19.42 22.83 7.53
C GLU A 150 -18.58 22.69 8.81
N GLU A 151 -18.70 21.55 9.49
CA GLU A 151 -18.00 21.15 10.72
C GLU A 151 -16.49 20.91 10.52
N GLU A 152 -15.79 21.72 9.70
CA GLU A 152 -14.35 21.52 9.45
C GLU A 152 -13.45 22.06 10.58
N ASN A 153 -13.96 22.91 11.48
CA ASN A 153 -13.15 23.52 12.54
C ASN A 153 -12.97 22.68 13.82
N ASP A 154 -13.75 21.59 14.00
CA ASP A 154 -13.63 20.72 15.18
C ASP A 154 -12.46 19.72 15.06
N SER A 155 -11.82 19.57 13.90
CA SER A 155 -10.71 18.62 13.72
C SER A 155 -9.46 19.00 14.52
N ASP A 156 -9.09 20.27 14.50
CA ASP A 156 -7.77 20.73 14.96
C ASP A 156 -7.70 20.92 16.47
N GLU A 157 -8.80 21.33 17.11
CA GLU A 157 -8.88 21.48 18.57
C GLU A 157 -8.79 20.12 19.29
N TYR A 158 -9.35 19.07 18.70
CA TYR A 158 -9.26 17.69 19.22
C TYR A 158 -7.85 17.08 19.06
N GLU A 159 -7.12 17.43 18.00
CA GLU A 159 -5.72 16.97 17.80
C GLU A 159 -4.79 17.52 18.88
N ASP A 160 -4.94 18.79 19.25
CA ASP A 160 -4.07 19.43 20.24
C ASP A 160 -4.41 19.02 21.68
N GLU A 161 -5.70 18.86 22.02
CA GLU A 161 -6.11 18.27 23.31
C GLU A 161 -5.58 16.83 23.44
N PHE A 162 -5.60 16.05 22.35
CA PHE A 162 -4.98 14.74 22.31
C PHE A 162 -3.47 14.77 22.55
N ARG A 163 -2.74 15.66 21.86
CA ARG A 163 -1.29 15.80 22.07
C ARG A 163 -1.00 16.06 23.55
N TYR A 164 -1.77 16.94 24.18
CA TYR A 164 -1.63 17.31 25.58
C TYR A 164 -1.96 16.16 26.55
N GLN A 165 -3.09 15.46 26.37
CA GLN A 165 -3.48 14.36 27.26
C GLN A 165 -2.60 13.11 27.09
N LEU A 166 -2.12 12.83 25.88
CA LEU A 166 -1.17 11.74 25.65
C LEU A 166 0.20 12.04 26.28
N ILE A 167 0.60 13.32 26.37
CA ILE A 167 1.76 13.74 27.18
C ILE A 167 1.51 13.46 28.67
N GLN A 168 0.32 13.79 29.19
CA GLN A 168 0.02 13.59 30.61
C GLN A 168 -0.09 12.11 31.03
N CYS A 169 -0.63 11.25 30.16
CA CYS A 169 -0.81 9.82 30.47
C CYS A 169 0.49 9.00 30.50
N HIS A 170 1.62 9.53 30.01
CA HIS A 170 2.84 8.74 29.73
C HIS A 170 4.12 9.24 30.42
N LEU A 171 4.02 10.20 31.34
CA LEU A 171 5.19 10.75 32.04
C LEU A 171 5.67 9.95 33.26
N ASP A 172 5.04 8.83 33.63
CA ASP A 172 5.53 8.00 34.75
C ASP A 172 5.89 6.55 34.31
N PRO A 173 7.15 6.32 33.90
CA PRO A 173 7.65 5.00 33.54
C PRO A 173 7.74 4.01 34.73
N ALA A 174 7.45 4.43 35.97
CA ALA A 174 7.64 3.59 37.16
C ALA A 174 6.49 2.63 37.47
N LYS A 175 5.32 2.73 36.80
CA LYS A 175 4.14 1.89 37.11
C LYS A 175 3.45 1.25 35.89
N PRO A 176 4.15 0.47 35.04
CA PRO A 176 3.62 -0.06 33.76
C PRO A 176 2.33 -0.90 33.85
N SER A 177 1.96 -1.44 35.01
CA SER A 177 0.75 -2.27 35.17
C SER A 177 -0.56 -1.50 35.40
N ALA A 178 -0.50 -0.23 35.81
CA ALA A 178 -1.71 0.59 36.06
C ALA A 178 -2.18 1.37 34.82
N TYR A 179 -1.36 1.48 33.77
CA TYR A 179 -1.57 2.32 32.59
C TYR A 179 -2.28 1.63 31.43
N ILE A 180 -2.72 0.39 31.61
CA ILE A 180 -3.24 -0.46 30.54
C ILE A 180 -4.77 -0.57 30.63
N LYS A 181 -5.45 0.47 31.13
CA LYS A 181 -6.86 0.66 30.77
C LYS A 181 -6.93 1.65 29.64
N PRO A 182 -7.67 1.37 28.57
CA PRO A 182 -7.90 2.33 27.52
C PRO A 182 -8.32 3.67 28.11
N CYS A 183 -7.52 4.72 27.91
CA CYS A 183 -8.05 6.06 28.08
C CYS A 183 -9.19 6.21 27.05
N GLY A 184 -10.34 6.74 27.47
CA GLY A 184 -11.49 6.92 26.57
C GLY A 184 -11.15 7.72 25.30
N LEU A 185 -10.09 8.53 25.36
CA LEU A 185 -9.54 9.23 24.21
C LEU A 185 -8.80 8.31 23.22
N LEU A 186 -7.95 7.41 23.71
CA LEU A 186 -7.28 6.42 22.84
C LEU A 186 -8.31 5.50 22.18
N GLN A 187 -9.38 5.14 22.90
CA GLN A 187 -10.48 4.38 22.35
C GLN A 187 -11.22 5.14 21.25
N ARG A 188 -11.50 6.44 21.46
CA ARG A 188 -12.08 7.32 20.42
C ARG A 188 -11.17 7.46 19.20
N LEU A 189 -9.86 7.58 19.38
CA LEU A 189 -8.92 7.71 18.26
C LEU A 189 -8.71 6.41 17.50
N ALA A 190 -8.66 5.28 18.22
CA ALA A 190 -8.67 3.97 17.61
C ALA A 190 -9.96 3.77 16.81
N TYR A 191 -11.10 4.21 17.36
CA TYR A 191 -12.40 4.22 16.72
C TYR A 191 -12.40 5.08 15.44
N HIS A 192 -11.94 6.33 15.49
CA HIS A 192 -11.85 7.18 14.30
C HIS A 192 -10.87 6.62 13.26
N GLY A 193 -9.71 6.11 13.69
CA GLY A 193 -8.77 5.44 12.78
C GLY A 193 -9.39 4.22 12.09
N LEU A 194 -10.21 3.45 12.80
CA LEU A 194 -10.99 2.36 12.24
C LEU A 194 -12.10 2.88 11.30
N GLN A 195 -12.75 3.97 11.67
CA GLN A 195 -13.81 4.60 10.88
C GLN A 195 -13.28 5.12 9.53
N ASP A 196 -12.11 5.74 9.55
CA ASP A 196 -11.50 6.32 8.35
C ASP A 196 -11.01 5.22 7.38
N ILE A 197 -10.40 4.14 7.91
CA ILE A 197 -9.58 3.21 7.10
C ILE A 197 -10.15 1.80 6.99
N PHE A 198 -10.96 1.33 7.92
CA PHE A 198 -11.51 -0.04 7.83
C PHE A 198 -13.00 -0.04 7.59
N MET A 199 -13.68 1.01 8.03
CA MET A 199 -15.11 1.19 7.93
C MET A 199 -15.56 1.72 6.57
N SER A 200 -14.79 2.63 6.00
CA SER A 200 -14.92 2.99 4.59
C SER A 200 -14.80 1.77 3.66
N THR A 201 -14.02 0.74 4.03
CA THR A 201 -13.97 -0.55 3.31
C THR A 201 -14.93 -1.62 3.80
N ALA A 202 -15.60 -1.44 4.95
CA ALA A 202 -16.56 -2.42 5.46
C ALA A 202 -18.02 -2.02 5.30
N TYR A 203 -18.29 -0.73 5.05
CA TYR A 203 -19.64 -0.21 4.93
C TYR A 203 -19.80 0.76 3.78
N THR A 204 -21.00 0.71 3.25
CA THR A 204 -21.52 1.61 2.24
C THR A 204 -21.71 3.00 2.85
N PRO A 205 -21.16 4.08 2.28
CA PRO A 205 -21.48 5.43 2.70
C PRO A 205 -22.92 5.73 2.29
N SER A 206 -23.87 5.35 3.14
CA SER A 206 -25.28 5.72 2.99
C SER A 206 -25.42 7.20 3.31
N ARG A 207 -25.99 7.99 2.40
CA ARG A 207 -26.42 9.36 2.69
C ARG A 207 -27.73 9.40 3.47
N SER A 208 -28.49 8.31 3.49
CA SER A 208 -29.67 8.19 4.36
C SER A 208 -29.25 8.25 5.83
N ALA A 209 -29.73 9.27 6.54
CA ALA A 209 -29.39 9.51 7.95
C ALA A 209 -29.70 8.28 8.84
N LEU A 210 -30.80 7.59 8.56
CA LEU A 210 -31.21 6.40 9.31
C LEU A 210 -30.24 5.23 9.10
N LYS A 211 -29.87 4.92 7.86
CA LYS A 211 -28.93 3.83 7.57
C LYS A 211 -27.51 4.17 8.01
N LEU A 212 -27.10 5.43 7.94
CA LEU A 212 -25.84 5.89 8.52
C LEU A 212 -25.82 5.71 10.04
N GLN A 213 -26.92 6.07 10.72
CA GLN A 213 -27.07 5.85 12.16
C GLN A 213 -27.04 4.37 12.52
N LEU A 214 -27.78 3.52 11.80
CA LEU A 214 -27.79 2.06 12.02
C LEU A 214 -26.41 1.44 11.76
N THR A 215 -25.73 1.88 10.71
CA THR A 215 -24.36 1.46 10.40
C THR A 215 -23.42 1.85 11.53
N THR A 216 -23.44 3.11 11.95
CA THR A 216 -22.64 3.63 13.06
C THR A 216 -22.91 2.85 14.35
N GLN A 217 -24.18 2.56 14.67
CA GLN A 217 -24.55 1.76 15.84
C GLN A 217 -24.02 0.33 15.76
N ARG A 218 -24.13 -0.35 14.60
CA ARG A 218 -23.58 -1.71 14.41
C ARG A 218 -22.07 -1.74 14.63
N VAL A 219 -21.39 -0.68 14.23
CA VAL A 219 -19.94 -0.54 14.33
C VAL A 219 -19.52 -0.28 15.75
N GLN A 220 -20.19 0.65 16.42
CA GLN A 220 -20.01 0.90 17.84
C GLN A 220 -20.26 -0.37 18.65
N GLN A 221 -21.31 -1.13 18.32
CA GLN A 221 -21.61 -2.40 18.96
C GLN A 221 -20.50 -3.43 18.70
N HIS A 222 -20.04 -3.58 17.45
CA HIS A 222 -18.94 -4.49 17.15
C HIS A 222 -17.65 -4.10 17.87
N ILE A 223 -17.32 -2.81 17.93
CA ILE A 223 -16.14 -2.33 18.64
C ILE A 223 -16.31 -2.57 20.14
N LYS A 224 -17.52 -2.40 20.69
CA LYS A 224 -17.81 -2.73 22.08
C LYS A 224 -17.59 -4.22 22.34
N ASP A 225 -18.12 -5.09 21.49
CA ASP A 225 -17.94 -6.54 21.60
C ASP A 225 -16.46 -6.93 21.47
N PHE A 226 -15.75 -6.33 20.51
CA PHE A 226 -14.34 -6.54 20.26
C PHE A 226 -13.45 -6.02 21.39
N SER A 227 -13.83 -4.89 21.99
CA SER A 227 -13.15 -4.27 23.13
C SER A 227 -13.45 -4.97 24.46
N GLY A 228 -14.50 -5.79 24.51
CA GLY A 228 -14.84 -6.63 25.66
C GLY A 228 -13.85 -7.78 25.87
N ASP A 229 -13.02 -8.09 24.86
CA ASP A 229 -11.96 -9.08 24.93
C ASP A 229 -10.59 -8.39 24.94
N ASP A 230 -9.88 -8.48 26.07
CA ASP A 230 -8.62 -7.76 26.29
C ASP A 230 -7.59 -8.01 25.18
N LYS A 231 -7.47 -9.24 24.67
CA LYS A 231 -6.46 -9.57 23.64
C LYS A 231 -6.76 -8.86 22.32
N CYS A 232 -8.05 -8.80 21.97
CA CYS A 232 -8.57 -8.16 20.77
C CYS A 232 -8.39 -6.65 20.86
N MET A 233 -8.80 -6.05 21.98
CA MET A 233 -8.60 -4.63 22.27
C MET A 233 -7.12 -4.23 22.11
N HIS A 234 -6.21 -4.99 22.72
CA HIS A 234 -4.78 -4.75 22.62
C HIS A 234 -4.25 -4.89 21.19
N GLY A 235 -4.66 -5.92 20.46
CA GLY A 235 -4.21 -6.14 19.08
C GLY A 235 -4.65 -5.00 18.16
N TRP A 236 -5.88 -4.52 18.36
CA TRP A 236 -6.42 -3.42 17.60
C TRP A 236 -5.75 -2.09 17.89
N TYR A 237 -5.52 -1.74 19.17
CA TYR A 237 -4.75 -0.54 19.49
C TYR A 237 -3.34 -0.60 18.91
N ALA A 238 -2.69 -1.76 18.97
CA ALA A 238 -1.40 -1.92 18.32
C ALA A 238 -1.47 -1.59 16.82
N ALA A 239 -2.46 -2.11 16.10
CA ALA A 239 -2.64 -1.87 14.67
C ALA A 239 -2.87 -0.38 14.36
N VAL A 240 -3.83 0.27 15.03
CA VAL A 240 -4.17 1.67 14.77
C VAL A 240 -3.04 2.62 15.15
N ILE A 241 -2.39 2.41 16.30
CA ILE A 241 -1.25 3.24 16.73
C ILE A 241 -0.07 3.06 15.78
N THR A 242 0.20 1.84 15.31
CA THR A 242 1.25 1.58 14.30
C THR A 242 0.97 2.36 13.02
N MET A 243 -0.24 2.25 12.50
CA MET A 243 -0.66 2.96 11.29
C MET A 243 -0.51 4.48 11.46
N ARG A 244 -0.94 5.04 12.60
CA ARG A 244 -0.76 6.47 12.88
C ARG A 244 0.71 6.85 12.96
N ALA A 245 1.52 6.09 13.70
CA ALA A 245 2.94 6.37 13.87
C ALA A 245 3.69 6.40 12.54
N HIS A 246 3.35 5.51 11.61
CA HIS A 246 4.07 5.39 10.34
C HIS A 246 3.53 6.28 9.22
N PHE A 247 2.21 6.54 9.18
CA PHE A 247 1.57 7.17 8.01
C PHE A 247 0.82 8.46 8.32
N VAL A 248 0.15 8.56 9.47
CA VAL A 248 -0.77 9.69 9.75
C VAL A 248 -0.06 10.82 10.50
N ASP A 249 0.66 10.52 11.58
CA ASP A 249 1.44 11.51 12.32
C ASP A 249 2.88 11.01 12.61
N PRO A 250 3.73 10.98 11.57
CA PRO A 250 5.11 10.52 11.72
C PRO A 250 5.97 11.41 12.62
N ARG A 251 5.52 12.64 12.94
CA ARG A 251 6.23 13.53 13.88
C ARG A 251 6.20 12.98 15.29
N ASP A 252 5.13 12.27 15.64
CA ASP A 252 4.92 11.64 16.94
C ASP A 252 5.42 10.18 17.00
N TYR A 253 6.15 9.71 15.98
CA TYR A 253 6.62 8.33 15.88
C TYR A 253 7.34 7.84 17.15
N THR A 254 8.22 8.67 17.72
CA THR A 254 9.01 8.33 18.92
C THR A 254 8.14 8.05 20.15
N ARG A 255 6.92 8.61 20.19
CA ARG A 255 5.94 8.46 21.26
C ARG A 255 4.94 7.34 20.97
N LEU A 256 4.39 7.32 19.76
CA LEU A 256 3.35 6.37 19.35
C LEU A 256 3.91 4.95 19.17
N TRP A 257 5.12 4.81 18.61
CA TRP A 257 5.66 3.49 18.31
C TRP A 257 5.92 2.62 19.55
N PRO A 258 6.53 3.12 20.65
CA PRO A 258 6.62 2.35 21.89
C PRO A 258 5.26 1.90 22.44
N MET A 259 4.23 2.73 22.34
CA MET A 259 2.87 2.36 22.76
C MET A 259 2.32 1.22 21.90
N ALA A 260 2.46 1.31 20.57
CA ALA A 260 2.02 0.26 19.66
C ALA A 260 2.66 -1.08 20.02
N LEU A 261 3.97 -1.09 20.28
CA LEU A 261 4.71 -2.29 20.69
C LEU A 261 4.23 -2.83 22.05
N MET A 262 3.92 -1.96 23.02
CA MET A 262 3.37 -2.39 24.31
C MET A 262 2.02 -3.09 24.13
N HIS A 263 1.11 -2.51 23.35
CA HIS A 263 -0.18 -3.11 23.04
C HIS A 263 -0.02 -4.41 22.24
N GLN A 264 0.89 -4.48 21.26
CA GLN A 264 1.18 -5.68 20.49
C GLN A 264 1.66 -6.83 21.39
N ASN A 265 2.61 -6.55 22.29
CA ASN A 265 3.15 -7.53 23.22
C ASN A 265 2.09 -8.05 24.19
N ARG A 266 1.23 -7.17 24.69
CA ARG A 266 0.13 -7.56 25.58
C ARG A 266 -0.89 -8.43 24.85
N SER A 267 -1.29 -8.05 23.65
CA SER A 267 -2.18 -8.84 22.78
C SER A 267 -1.63 -10.24 22.54
N LEU A 268 -0.36 -10.34 22.12
CA LEU A 268 0.31 -11.62 21.88
C LEU A 268 0.41 -12.50 23.13
N THR A 269 0.59 -11.90 24.30
CA THR A 269 0.64 -12.64 25.57
C THR A 269 -0.71 -13.27 25.88
N LEU A 270 -1.79 -12.46 25.84
CA LEU A 270 -3.14 -12.92 26.11
C LEU A 270 -3.63 -13.92 25.05
N LEU A 271 -3.31 -13.69 23.78
CA LEU A 271 -3.63 -14.61 22.69
C LEU A 271 -2.98 -15.98 22.90
N ARG A 272 -1.71 -16.03 23.33
CA ARG A 272 -1.05 -17.31 23.63
C ARG A 272 -1.71 -18.04 24.80
N GLU A 273 -2.07 -17.32 25.86
CA GLU A 273 -2.78 -17.90 27.01
C GLU A 273 -4.12 -18.50 26.57
N ASP A 274 -4.88 -17.79 25.74
CA ASP A 274 -6.17 -18.24 25.21
C ASP A 274 -6.03 -19.48 24.32
N LEU A 275 -5.04 -19.50 23.41
CA LEU A 275 -4.74 -20.65 22.54
C LEU A 275 -4.32 -21.88 23.35
N LEU A 276 -3.55 -21.72 24.43
CA LEU A 276 -3.17 -22.82 25.32
C LEU A 276 -4.34 -23.35 26.14
N SER A 277 -5.32 -22.49 26.46
CA SER A 277 -6.50 -22.85 27.24
C SER A 277 -7.53 -23.73 26.51
N SER A 278 -7.24 -24.15 25.27
CA SER A 278 -8.00 -25.14 24.49
C SER A 278 -9.44 -24.76 24.15
N ARG A 279 -9.74 -23.47 24.02
CA ARG A 279 -11.10 -22.99 23.65
C ARG A 279 -11.51 -23.21 22.19
N GLY A 280 -10.65 -23.82 21.38
CA GLY A 280 -10.86 -24.00 19.95
C GLY A 280 -10.77 -22.68 19.16
N PRO A 281 -10.90 -22.73 17.81
CA PRO A 281 -10.93 -21.54 16.98
C PRO A 281 -12.19 -20.72 17.28
N SER A 282 -12.04 -19.40 17.32
CA SER A 282 -13.16 -18.46 17.44
C SER A 282 -12.92 -17.24 16.57
N GLU A 283 -13.99 -16.54 16.20
CA GLU A 283 -13.89 -15.31 15.43
C GLU A 283 -13.10 -14.22 16.18
N ALA A 284 -13.22 -14.15 17.52
CA ALA A 284 -12.44 -13.23 18.34
C ALA A 284 -10.93 -13.51 18.23
N VAL A 285 -10.53 -14.78 18.30
CA VAL A 285 -9.12 -15.19 18.10
C VAL A 285 -8.65 -14.85 16.69
N LEU A 286 -9.44 -15.16 15.67
CA LEU A 286 -9.14 -14.81 14.27
C LEU A 286 -8.91 -13.30 14.11
N MET A 287 -9.80 -12.48 14.63
CA MET A 287 -9.73 -11.03 14.50
C MET A 287 -8.57 -10.43 15.32
N CYS A 288 -8.18 -11.04 16.44
CA CYS A 288 -6.95 -10.70 17.15
C CYS A 288 -5.71 -10.99 16.31
N ILE A 289 -5.63 -12.15 15.64
CA ILE A 289 -4.52 -12.50 14.74
C ILE A 289 -4.48 -11.52 13.56
N TRP A 290 -5.63 -11.20 12.97
CA TRP A 290 -5.75 -10.22 11.90
C TRP A 290 -5.22 -8.84 12.33
N ALA A 291 -5.56 -8.35 13.53
CA ALA A 291 -5.05 -7.07 14.02
C ALA A 291 -3.52 -7.09 14.18
N ILE A 292 -2.93 -8.18 14.65
CA ILE A 292 -1.47 -8.34 14.73
C ILE A 292 -0.85 -8.41 13.32
N CYS A 293 -1.53 -9.04 12.36
CA CYS A 293 -1.15 -9.04 10.95
C CYS A 293 -1.06 -7.61 10.40
N CYS A 294 -2.06 -6.76 10.70
CA CYS A 294 -2.04 -5.34 10.35
C CYS A 294 -0.86 -4.58 10.97
N VAL A 295 -0.44 -4.90 12.20
CA VAL A 295 0.78 -4.30 12.79
C VAL A 295 2.01 -4.64 11.93
N GLY A 296 2.17 -5.90 11.53
CA GLY A 296 3.26 -6.33 10.65
C GLY A 296 3.22 -5.61 9.29
N PHE A 297 2.02 -5.45 8.73
CA PHE A 297 1.81 -4.72 7.48
C PHE A 297 2.24 -3.24 7.60
N PHE A 298 1.65 -2.49 8.55
CA PHE A 298 1.89 -1.06 8.68
C PHE A 298 3.31 -0.71 9.12
N SER A 299 3.98 -1.59 9.87
CA SER A 299 5.38 -1.39 10.27
C SER A 299 6.39 -1.75 9.16
N GLY A 300 5.93 -2.29 8.03
CA GLY A 300 6.81 -2.75 6.95
C GLY A 300 7.49 -4.10 7.22
N GLU A 301 7.14 -4.79 8.30
CA GLU A 301 7.68 -6.10 8.70
C GLU A 301 6.99 -7.24 7.91
N MET A 302 7.25 -7.29 6.60
CA MET A 302 6.54 -8.16 5.64
C MET A 302 6.66 -9.65 5.97
N ALA A 303 7.78 -10.11 6.53
CA ALA A 303 7.93 -11.51 6.93
C ALA A 303 6.95 -11.89 8.06
N GLN A 304 6.74 -10.98 9.02
CA GLN A 304 5.77 -11.17 10.11
C GLN A 304 4.34 -11.11 9.58
N ASN A 305 4.05 -10.14 8.71
CA ASN A 305 2.75 -10.03 8.03
C ASN A 305 2.39 -11.33 7.31
N LEU A 306 3.28 -11.85 6.45
CA LEU A 306 3.03 -13.09 5.70
C LEU A 306 2.77 -14.30 6.62
N GLN A 307 3.54 -14.44 7.72
CA GLN A 307 3.32 -15.52 8.68
C GLN A 307 1.95 -15.41 9.37
N HIS A 308 1.55 -14.20 9.79
CA HIS A 308 0.24 -13.98 10.38
C HIS A 308 -0.89 -14.11 9.36
N GLY A 309 -0.68 -13.75 8.09
CA GLY A 309 -1.62 -13.97 7.00
C GLY A 309 -1.91 -15.46 6.77
N VAL A 310 -0.89 -16.32 6.83
CA VAL A 310 -1.09 -17.78 6.80
C VAL A 310 -1.91 -18.26 7.99
N ALA A 311 -1.63 -17.75 9.20
CA ALA A 311 -2.41 -18.09 10.39
C ALA A 311 -3.87 -17.63 10.28
N VAL A 312 -4.13 -16.42 9.79
CA VAL A 312 -5.48 -15.90 9.51
C VAL A 312 -6.23 -16.88 8.60
N ARG A 313 -5.61 -17.29 7.49
CA ARG A 313 -6.22 -18.24 6.54
C ARG A 313 -6.56 -19.57 7.20
N MET A 314 -5.62 -20.17 7.93
CA MET A 314 -5.86 -21.43 8.64
C MET A 314 -7.04 -21.33 9.60
N PHE A 315 -7.14 -20.22 10.35
CA PHE A 315 -8.26 -19.99 11.26
C PHE A 315 -9.60 -19.79 10.54
N VAL A 316 -9.61 -19.15 9.36
CA VAL A 316 -10.82 -19.05 8.54
C VAL A 316 -11.28 -20.42 8.07
N ASP A 317 -10.34 -21.27 7.62
CA ASP A 317 -10.65 -22.64 7.20
C ASP A 317 -11.18 -23.47 8.39
N ASP A 318 -10.56 -23.36 9.57
CA ASP A 318 -10.99 -24.03 10.81
C ASP A 318 -12.39 -23.58 11.29
N LEU A 319 -12.79 -22.33 10.97
CA LEU A 319 -14.12 -21.79 11.23
C LEU A 319 -15.16 -22.18 10.16
N GLY A 320 -14.77 -22.99 9.17
CA GLY A 320 -15.65 -23.46 8.08
C GLY A 320 -15.71 -22.53 6.87
N GLY A 321 -14.73 -21.63 6.72
CA GLY A 321 -14.56 -20.75 5.56
C GLY A 321 -15.24 -19.37 5.69
N LEU A 322 -14.97 -18.49 4.72
CA LEU A 322 -15.44 -17.09 4.71
C LEU A 322 -16.95 -16.92 4.90
N SER A 323 -17.75 -17.88 4.43
CA SER A 323 -19.22 -17.83 4.52
C SER A 323 -19.77 -18.00 5.94
N LYS A 324 -18.96 -18.51 6.87
CA LYS A 324 -19.34 -18.74 8.28
C LYS A 324 -18.97 -17.59 9.21
N LEU A 325 -18.15 -16.65 8.74
CA LEU A 325 -17.76 -15.48 9.49
C LEU A 325 -18.91 -14.47 9.56
N SER A 326 -18.91 -13.63 10.60
CA SER A 326 -19.76 -12.44 10.61
C SER A 326 -19.47 -11.55 9.39
N HIS A 327 -20.46 -10.75 8.99
CA HIS A 327 -20.33 -9.84 7.86
C HIS A 327 -19.06 -8.97 7.98
N LEU A 328 -18.81 -8.44 9.17
CA LEU A 328 -17.73 -7.51 9.40
C LEU A 328 -16.35 -8.19 9.41
N ALA A 329 -16.22 -9.33 10.09
CA ALA A 329 -14.99 -10.12 10.06
C ALA A 329 -14.66 -10.54 8.63
N ARG A 330 -15.66 -11.04 7.88
CA ARG A 330 -15.51 -11.39 6.47
C ARG A 330 -14.95 -10.23 5.64
N THR A 331 -15.51 -9.03 5.80
CA THR A 331 -15.03 -7.87 5.03
C THR A 331 -13.61 -7.45 5.41
N TYR A 332 -13.25 -7.48 6.70
CA TYR A 332 -11.88 -7.20 7.14
C TYR A 332 -10.86 -8.23 6.64
N ILE A 333 -11.22 -9.51 6.66
CA ILE A 333 -10.36 -10.57 6.12
C ILE A 333 -10.17 -10.40 4.61
N ILE A 334 -11.23 -10.21 3.83
CA ILE A 334 -11.15 -10.00 2.38
C ILE A 334 -10.32 -8.75 2.06
N SER A 335 -10.55 -7.67 2.79
CA SER A 335 -9.84 -6.40 2.59
C SER A 335 -8.35 -6.52 2.92
N GLY A 336 -8.03 -7.13 4.06
CA GLY A 336 -6.66 -7.43 4.44
C GLY A 336 -5.95 -8.30 3.41
N ASP A 337 -6.63 -9.32 2.87
CA ASP A 337 -6.06 -10.22 1.86
C ASP A 337 -5.71 -9.49 0.56
N TYR A 338 -6.65 -8.76 -0.06
CA TYR A 338 -6.34 -8.07 -1.31
C TYR A 338 -5.36 -6.90 -1.11
N ILE A 339 -5.39 -6.20 0.04
CA ILE A 339 -4.43 -5.13 0.34
C ILE A 339 -3.02 -5.74 0.44
N ASN A 340 -2.86 -6.81 1.23
CA ASN A 340 -1.58 -7.51 1.37
C ASN A 340 -1.08 -8.02 0.01
N ALA A 341 -1.96 -8.61 -0.80
CA ALA A 341 -1.64 -9.07 -2.15
C ALA A 341 -1.08 -7.94 -3.02
N LYS A 342 -1.74 -6.78 -3.04
CA LYS A 342 -1.28 -5.61 -3.83
C LYS A 342 0.06 -5.07 -3.36
N PHE A 343 0.30 -5.00 -2.04
CA PHE A 343 1.55 -4.49 -1.47
C PHE A 343 2.74 -5.44 -1.61
N THR A 344 2.47 -6.73 -1.77
CA THR A 344 3.52 -7.74 -1.92
C THR A 344 3.67 -8.22 -3.37
N LEU A 345 2.81 -7.73 -4.27
CA LEU A 345 2.65 -8.24 -5.65
C LEU A 345 2.47 -9.76 -5.69
N THR A 346 1.61 -10.28 -4.83
CA THR A 346 1.30 -11.71 -4.74
C THR A 346 -0.17 -11.98 -5.04
N ARG A 347 -0.50 -13.25 -5.27
CA ARG A 347 -1.88 -13.69 -5.48
C ARG A 347 -2.65 -13.61 -4.15
N PRO A 348 -3.87 -13.04 -4.13
CA PRO A 348 -4.74 -13.11 -2.96
C PRO A 348 -5.05 -14.56 -2.60
N TYR A 349 -5.22 -14.85 -1.31
CA TYR A 349 -5.61 -16.19 -0.88
C TYR A 349 -7.05 -16.52 -1.24
N TYR A 350 -7.94 -15.53 -1.18
CA TYR A 350 -9.35 -15.71 -1.48
C TYR A 350 -9.67 -15.28 -2.91
N HIS A 351 -10.14 -16.26 -3.70
CA HIS A 351 -10.58 -16.00 -5.05
C HIS A 351 -11.80 -15.06 -5.06
N HIS A 352 -11.76 -14.03 -5.91
CA HIS A 352 -12.78 -12.98 -5.98
C HIS A 352 -14.20 -13.53 -6.19
N SER A 353 -14.36 -14.61 -6.96
CA SER A 353 -15.66 -15.23 -7.23
C SER A 353 -16.40 -15.75 -5.98
N LEU A 354 -15.72 -15.88 -4.84
CA LEU A 354 -16.35 -16.29 -3.57
C LEU A 354 -17.21 -15.17 -2.96
N PHE A 355 -17.00 -13.92 -3.35
CA PHE A 355 -17.65 -12.75 -2.78
C PHE A 355 -18.00 -11.67 -3.82
N ASP A 356 -17.78 -11.96 -5.10
CA ASP A 356 -18.23 -11.11 -6.19
C ASP A 356 -19.76 -11.14 -6.29
N PRO A 357 -20.45 -9.99 -6.21
CA PRO A 357 -21.89 -9.95 -6.44
C PRO A 357 -22.29 -10.27 -7.90
N GLY A 358 -21.34 -10.27 -8.85
CA GLY A 358 -21.59 -10.44 -10.28
C GLY A 358 -21.92 -9.12 -10.99
N ASP A 359 -22.20 -9.21 -12.29
CA ASP A 359 -22.47 -8.06 -13.16
C ASP A 359 -23.70 -7.27 -12.70
N PHE A 360 -23.69 -5.95 -12.90
CA PHE A 360 -24.81 -5.08 -12.52
C PHE A 360 -26.11 -5.53 -13.20
N ARG A 361 -26.02 -5.90 -14.48
CA ARG A 361 -27.17 -6.35 -15.28
C ARG A 361 -27.77 -7.69 -14.82
N SER A 362 -26.99 -8.48 -14.08
CA SER A 362 -27.44 -9.78 -13.57
C SER A 362 -28.15 -9.66 -12.21
N GLN A 363 -28.14 -8.48 -11.59
CA GLN A 363 -28.74 -8.30 -10.26
C GLN A 363 -30.27 -8.26 -10.36
N PRO A 364 -30.99 -9.11 -9.58
CA PRO A 364 -32.44 -9.22 -9.66
C PRO A 364 -33.18 -7.92 -9.33
N GLY A 365 -32.59 -7.02 -8.53
CA GLY A 365 -33.15 -5.71 -8.19
C GLY A 365 -32.82 -4.58 -9.17
N PHE A 366 -31.92 -4.79 -10.14
CA PHE A 366 -31.39 -3.69 -10.95
C PHE A 366 -31.91 -3.65 -12.39
N ALA A 367 -32.81 -4.56 -12.77
CA ALA A 367 -33.32 -4.65 -14.13
C ALA A 367 -33.87 -3.31 -14.68
N GLN A 368 -34.57 -2.54 -13.83
CA GLN A 368 -35.13 -1.23 -14.19
C GLN A 368 -34.07 -0.13 -14.38
N TRP A 369 -32.86 -0.31 -13.84
CA TRP A 369 -31.78 0.68 -13.85
C TRP A 369 -30.77 0.46 -14.99
N ILE A 370 -30.82 -0.70 -15.65
CA ILE A 370 -29.90 -1.07 -16.73
C ILE A 370 -29.78 0.01 -17.83
N PRO A 371 -30.88 0.60 -18.35
CA PRO A 371 -30.78 1.63 -19.39
C PRO A 371 -29.99 2.86 -18.92
N HIS A 372 -30.20 3.29 -17.68
CA HIS A 372 -29.55 4.47 -17.11
C HIS A 372 -28.05 4.25 -16.92
N VAL A 373 -27.64 3.08 -16.40
CA VAL A 373 -26.21 2.75 -16.27
C VAL A 373 -25.55 2.61 -17.64
N HIS A 374 -26.26 2.11 -18.64
CA HIS A 374 -25.73 2.04 -20.00
C HIS A 374 -25.47 3.43 -20.61
N ASP A 375 -26.31 4.42 -20.33
CA ASP A 375 -26.09 5.80 -20.77
C ASP A 375 -24.79 6.38 -20.18
N PHE A 376 -24.46 6.05 -18.94
CA PHE A 376 -23.18 6.42 -18.33
C PHE A 376 -21.99 5.65 -18.93
N ASP A 377 -22.17 4.37 -19.27
CA ASP A 377 -21.13 3.57 -19.91
C ASP A 377 -20.73 4.13 -21.30
N LEU A 378 -21.67 4.77 -22.01
CA LEU A 378 -21.39 5.47 -23.28
C LEU A 378 -20.41 6.64 -23.14
N HIS A 379 -20.17 7.15 -21.92
CA HIS A 379 -19.17 8.20 -21.68
C HIS A 379 -17.74 7.66 -21.78
N PHE A 380 -17.54 6.35 -21.64
CA PHE A 380 -16.25 5.74 -21.90
C PHE A 380 -16.04 5.59 -23.40
N GLN A 381 -14.94 6.16 -23.90
CA GLN A 381 -14.56 5.92 -25.29
C GLN A 381 -14.23 4.44 -25.49
N ARG A 382 -14.45 3.96 -26.73
CA ARG A 382 -14.00 2.62 -27.13
C ARG A 382 -12.50 2.52 -26.85
N TRP A 383 -12.17 1.65 -25.91
CA TRP A 383 -10.81 1.47 -25.44
C TRP A 383 -9.91 0.91 -26.54
N ASP A 384 -8.60 1.13 -26.41
CA ASP A 384 -7.63 0.61 -27.38
C ASP A 384 -7.35 -0.87 -27.13
N GLU A 385 -7.83 -1.74 -28.02
CA GLU A 385 -7.53 -3.17 -27.96
C GLU A 385 -6.15 -3.50 -28.57
N ALA A 386 -5.37 -2.52 -29.04
CA ALA A 386 -4.10 -2.76 -29.72
C ALA A 386 -3.03 -3.47 -28.87
N PHE A 387 -3.14 -3.40 -27.53
CA PHE A 387 -2.26 -4.12 -26.61
C PHE A 387 -2.74 -5.54 -26.29
N LEU A 388 -3.95 -5.92 -26.70
CA LEU A 388 -4.45 -7.28 -26.56
C LEU A 388 -3.75 -8.25 -27.52
N ILE A 389 -3.75 -9.52 -27.13
CA ILE A 389 -3.32 -10.62 -27.98
C ILE A 389 -4.59 -11.28 -28.50
N ALA A 390 -4.70 -11.50 -29.81
CA ALA A 390 -5.87 -12.13 -30.39
C ALA A 390 -5.98 -13.60 -29.97
N ASN A 391 -7.20 -14.06 -29.70
CA ASN A 391 -7.52 -15.44 -29.27
C ASN A 391 -6.73 -15.88 -28.04
N ASP A 392 -6.75 -15.05 -27.00
CA ASP A 392 -5.93 -15.24 -25.82
C ASP A 392 -6.73 -14.96 -24.55
N ASP A 393 -6.96 -16.01 -23.76
CA ASP A 393 -7.84 -15.98 -22.58
C ASP A 393 -7.47 -14.88 -21.57
N LEU A 394 -6.18 -14.62 -21.36
CA LEU A 394 -5.73 -13.57 -20.44
C LEU A 394 -5.99 -12.16 -20.98
N SER A 395 -5.97 -12.00 -22.31
CA SER A 395 -6.34 -10.74 -22.96
C SER A 395 -7.85 -10.50 -22.85
N ASP A 396 -8.65 -11.55 -22.99
CA ASP A 396 -10.11 -11.49 -22.81
C ASP A 396 -10.47 -11.20 -21.34
N GLN A 397 -9.77 -11.81 -20.38
CA GLN A 397 -9.92 -11.52 -18.95
C GLN A 397 -9.54 -10.07 -18.62
N LEU A 398 -8.48 -9.52 -19.20
CA LEU A 398 -8.11 -8.11 -19.01
C LEU A 398 -9.16 -7.16 -19.60
N SER A 399 -9.68 -7.48 -20.78
CA SER A 399 -10.78 -6.72 -21.37
C SER A 399 -12.00 -6.71 -20.45
N HIS A 400 -12.41 -7.88 -19.98
CA HIS A 400 -13.52 -8.02 -19.06
C HIS A 400 -13.27 -7.26 -17.76
N TYR A 401 -12.07 -7.36 -17.17
CA TYR A 401 -11.69 -6.64 -15.97
C TYR A 401 -11.81 -5.11 -16.12
N ILE A 402 -11.34 -4.56 -17.24
CA ILE A 402 -11.47 -3.11 -17.51
C ILE A 402 -12.94 -2.71 -17.65
N ASN A 403 -13.74 -3.48 -18.40
CA ASN A 403 -15.17 -3.20 -18.56
C ASN A 403 -15.92 -3.26 -17.23
N MET A 404 -15.50 -4.12 -16.32
CA MET A 404 -16.13 -4.26 -15.00
C MET A 404 -15.81 -3.08 -14.08
N HIS A 405 -14.64 -2.44 -14.24
CA HIS A 405 -14.34 -1.16 -13.60
C HIS A 405 -15.15 -0.01 -14.20
N ARG A 406 -15.41 -0.03 -15.51
CA ARG A 406 -16.28 0.97 -16.17
C ARG A 406 -17.72 0.85 -15.72
N GLU A 407 -18.26 -0.37 -15.68
CA GLU A 407 -19.60 -0.65 -15.13
C GLU A 407 -19.70 -0.16 -13.69
N TYR A 408 -18.67 -0.42 -12.87
CA TYR A 408 -18.59 0.08 -11.51
C TYR A 408 -18.69 1.62 -11.45
N LEU A 409 -17.90 2.34 -12.25
CA LEU A 409 -17.93 3.81 -12.24
C LEU A 409 -19.26 4.36 -12.75
N ALA A 410 -19.83 3.77 -13.80
CA ALA A 410 -21.14 4.14 -14.33
C ALA A 410 -22.24 3.95 -13.27
N ALA A 411 -22.23 2.82 -12.56
CA ALA A 411 -23.17 2.56 -11.46
C ALA A 411 -22.94 3.50 -10.26
N ALA A 412 -21.69 3.89 -9.97
CA ALA A 412 -21.38 4.86 -8.92
C ALA A 412 -21.94 6.26 -9.24
N THR A 413 -21.70 6.78 -10.46
CA THR A 413 -22.28 8.05 -10.91
C THR A 413 -23.80 8.01 -10.94
N PHE A 414 -24.38 6.88 -11.34
CA PHE A 414 -25.84 6.71 -11.30
C PHE A 414 -26.40 6.72 -9.87
N ALA A 415 -25.71 6.07 -8.91
CA ALA A 415 -26.12 6.11 -7.51
C ALA A 415 -26.07 7.53 -6.92
N GLU A 416 -25.06 8.33 -7.29
CA GLU A 416 -24.97 9.75 -6.92
C GLU A 416 -26.17 10.54 -7.45
N LYS A 417 -26.52 10.34 -8.73
CA LYS A 417 -27.70 10.97 -9.34
C LYS A 417 -29.01 10.55 -8.66
N LEU A 418 -29.16 9.29 -8.28
CA LEU A 418 -30.35 8.84 -7.55
C LEU A 418 -30.51 9.55 -6.20
N TYR A 419 -29.41 9.85 -5.51
CA TYR A 419 -29.48 10.67 -4.30
C TYR A 419 -29.93 12.11 -4.58
N GLU A 420 -29.43 12.73 -5.65
CA GLU A 420 -29.86 14.07 -6.06
C GLU A 420 -31.37 14.09 -6.39
N GLU A 421 -31.89 12.98 -6.93
CA GLU A 421 -33.31 12.77 -7.23
C GLU A 421 -34.12 12.26 -6.03
N THR A 422 -33.56 12.28 -4.81
CA THR A 422 -34.20 11.82 -3.55
C THR A 422 -34.61 10.35 -3.51
N GLN A 423 -34.05 9.51 -4.39
CA GLN A 423 -34.25 8.06 -4.41
C GLN A 423 -33.21 7.32 -3.55
N GLU A 424 -33.15 7.66 -2.26
CA GLU A 424 -32.10 7.18 -1.34
C GLU A 424 -32.04 5.66 -1.23
N GLU A 425 -33.19 4.98 -1.13
CA GLU A 425 -33.23 3.52 -0.96
C GLU A 425 -32.62 2.79 -2.17
N SER A 426 -32.96 3.21 -3.38
CA SER A 426 -32.40 2.68 -4.63
C SER A 426 -30.90 2.95 -4.72
N ALA A 427 -30.46 4.16 -4.35
CA ALA A 427 -29.04 4.51 -4.33
C ALA A 427 -28.25 3.63 -3.35
N ASP A 428 -28.79 3.39 -2.16
CA ASP A 428 -28.15 2.55 -1.14
C ASP A 428 -27.99 1.09 -1.58
N GLU A 429 -28.98 0.53 -2.29
CA GLU A 429 -28.88 -0.83 -2.84
C GLU A 429 -27.74 -0.94 -3.87
N ILE A 430 -27.63 0.05 -4.76
CA ILE A 430 -26.54 0.11 -5.74
C ILE A 430 -25.20 0.28 -5.04
N LEU A 431 -25.12 1.15 -4.03
CA LEU A 431 -23.88 1.34 -3.28
C LEU A 431 -23.48 0.08 -2.48
N GLU A 432 -24.43 -0.71 -1.97
CA GLU A 432 -24.11 -2.01 -1.34
C GLU A 432 -23.53 -2.99 -2.36
N TRP A 433 -24.07 -3.03 -3.58
CA TRP A 433 -23.49 -3.80 -4.69
C TRP A 433 -22.08 -3.30 -5.03
N LEU A 434 -21.90 -1.99 -5.20
CA LEU A 434 -20.60 -1.36 -5.48
C LEU A 434 -19.59 -1.75 -4.41
N HIS A 435 -19.96 -1.72 -3.13
CA HIS A 435 -19.06 -2.09 -2.05
C HIS A 435 -18.48 -3.51 -2.19
N LYS A 436 -19.36 -4.49 -2.46
CA LYS A 436 -18.94 -5.89 -2.68
C LYS A 436 -18.15 -6.03 -3.98
N ARG A 437 -18.59 -5.34 -5.04
CA ARG A 437 -17.93 -5.31 -6.35
C ARG A 437 -16.52 -4.75 -6.27
N HIS A 438 -16.29 -3.70 -5.50
CA HIS A 438 -14.98 -3.10 -5.28
C HIS A 438 -13.98 -4.10 -4.68
N ALA A 439 -14.40 -4.83 -3.64
CA ALA A 439 -13.55 -5.85 -3.02
C ALA A 439 -13.18 -6.96 -4.03
N ALA A 440 -14.16 -7.41 -4.83
CA ALA A 440 -13.96 -8.41 -5.87
C ALA A 440 -12.99 -7.92 -6.96
N LEU A 441 -13.18 -6.72 -7.49
CA LEU A 441 -12.28 -6.10 -8.46
C LEU A 441 -10.86 -5.94 -7.91
N CYS A 442 -10.72 -5.54 -6.64
CA CYS A 442 -9.42 -5.42 -5.99
C CYS A 442 -8.70 -6.78 -5.86
N SER A 443 -9.41 -7.85 -5.49
CA SER A 443 -8.82 -9.19 -5.43
C SER A 443 -8.49 -9.72 -6.85
N TRP A 444 -9.40 -9.55 -7.81
CA TRP A 444 -9.19 -10.02 -9.17
C TRP A 444 -7.98 -9.34 -9.84
N SER A 445 -7.78 -8.04 -9.58
CA SER A 445 -6.63 -7.29 -10.12
C SER A 445 -5.28 -7.98 -9.89
N MET A 446 -5.07 -8.52 -8.69
CA MET A 446 -3.82 -9.18 -8.33
C MET A 446 -3.73 -10.60 -8.87
N SER A 447 -4.86 -11.32 -8.94
CA SER A 447 -4.91 -12.63 -9.59
C SER A 447 -4.52 -12.52 -11.06
N LEU A 448 -5.15 -11.58 -11.79
CA LEU A 448 -4.88 -11.34 -13.20
C LEU A 448 -3.45 -10.84 -13.45
N TYR A 449 -2.95 -9.94 -12.59
CA TYR A 449 -1.56 -9.49 -12.67
C TYR A 449 -0.56 -10.65 -12.52
N CYS A 450 -0.78 -11.53 -11.54
CA CYS A 450 0.05 -12.74 -11.36
C CYS A 450 -0.05 -13.64 -12.58
N ASP A 451 -1.24 -13.93 -13.11
CA ASP A 451 -1.42 -14.77 -14.29
C ASP A 451 -0.69 -14.20 -15.53
N LEU A 452 -0.76 -12.88 -15.74
CA LEU A 452 -0.08 -12.21 -16.83
C LEU A 452 1.45 -12.30 -16.72
N THR A 453 1.99 -12.05 -15.53
CA THR A 453 3.45 -12.07 -15.28
C THR A 453 4.01 -13.49 -15.25
N GLU A 454 3.31 -14.44 -14.64
CA GLU A 454 3.69 -15.86 -14.60
C GLU A 454 3.65 -16.52 -16.00
N SER A 455 2.85 -15.97 -16.93
CA SER A 455 2.85 -16.42 -18.34
C SER A 455 4.11 -16.02 -19.13
N ILE A 456 4.98 -15.17 -18.57
CA ILE A 456 6.24 -14.75 -19.17
C ILE A 456 7.34 -15.73 -18.75
N GLY A 457 7.58 -16.76 -19.55
CA GLY A 457 8.68 -17.70 -19.37
C GLY A 457 9.93 -17.36 -20.20
N PRO A 458 11.05 -18.07 -19.98
CA PRO A 458 12.27 -17.94 -20.79
C PRO A 458 12.05 -18.18 -22.29
N GLU A 459 11.09 -19.05 -22.63
CA GLU A 459 10.74 -19.41 -24.01
C GLU A 459 9.70 -18.45 -24.64
N THR A 460 9.18 -17.49 -23.88
CA THR A 460 8.17 -16.56 -24.40
C THR A 460 8.82 -15.61 -25.40
N ARG A 461 8.32 -15.59 -26.64
CA ARG A 461 8.79 -14.68 -27.70
C ARG A 461 8.75 -13.23 -27.22
N ILE A 462 9.82 -12.46 -27.46
CA ILE A 462 9.96 -11.07 -26.99
C ILE A 462 8.75 -10.17 -27.32
N SER A 463 8.12 -10.36 -28.49
CA SER A 463 6.92 -9.61 -28.87
C SER A 463 5.73 -9.91 -27.96
N ARG A 464 5.57 -11.16 -27.53
CA ARG A 464 4.53 -11.58 -26.57
C ARG A 464 4.91 -11.13 -25.16
N THR A 465 6.18 -11.20 -24.78
CA THR A 465 6.71 -10.66 -23.51
C THR A 465 6.38 -9.18 -23.33
N VAL A 466 6.66 -8.34 -24.34
CA VAL A 466 6.31 -6.90 -24.32
C VAL A 466 4.81 -6.70 -24.11
N ARG A 467 3.96 -7.42 -24.87
CA ARG A 467 2.50 -7.30 -24.73
C ARG A 467 2.01 -7.76 -23.35
N ARG A 468 2.51 -8.88 -22.84
CA ARG A 468 2.15 -9.41 -21.52
C ARG A 468 2.56 -8.48 -20.40
N GLN A 469 3.77 -7.96 -20.44
CA GLN A 469 4.23 -6.99 -19.46
C GLN A 469 3.42 -5.70 -19.55
N LEU A 470 3.07 -5.24 -20.76
CA LEU A 470 2.19 -4.08 -20.94
C LEU A 470 0.80 -4.33 -20.33
N GLN A 471 0.21 -5.50 -20.57
CA GLN A 471 -1.06 -5.92 -19.96
C GLN A 471 -0.98 -5.96 -18.43
N ALA A 472 0.12 -6.45 -17.86
CA ALA A 472 0.35 -6.47 -16.43
C ALA A 472 0.44 -5.04 -15.85
N CYS A 473 1.19 -4.14 -16.51
CA CYS A 473 1.26 -2.73 -16.13
C CYS A 473 -0.12 -2.05 -16.21
N ILE A 474 -0.90 -2.32 -17.26
CA ILE A 474 -2.26 -1.77 -17.42
C ILE A 474 -3.17 -2.28 -16.30
N THR A 475 -3.08 -3.55 -15.92
CA THR A 475 -3.84 -4.13 -14.81
C THR A 475 -3.58 -3.38 -13.50
N LEU A 476 -2.31 -3.12 -13.18
CA LEU A 476 -1.92 -2.34 -12.01
C LEU A 476 -2.37 -0.88 -12.12
N ALA A 477 -2.20 -0.24 -13.27
CA ALA A 477 -2.58 1.15 -13.48
C ALA A 477 -4.09 1.36 -13.38
N VAL A 478 -4.90 0.43 -13.89
CA VAL A 478 -6.37 0.43 -13.72
C VAL A 478 -6.74 0.30 -12.25
N ALA A 479 -6.08 -0.61 -11.51
CA ALA A 479 -6.30 -0.73 -10.06
C ALA A 479 -5.93 0.55 -9.29
N CYS A 480 -4.84 1.23 -9.67
CA CYS A 480 -4.45 2.50 -9.07
C CYS A 480 -5.41 3.64 -9.44
N SER A 481 -5.80 3.75 -10.72
CA SER A 481 -6.77 4.74 -11.20
C SER A 481 -8.09 4.63 -10.45
N HIS A 482 -8.60 3.40 -10.30
CA HIS A 482 -9.80 3.14 -9.51
C HIS A 482 -9.67 3.64 -8.07
N CYS A 483 -8.53 3.39 -7.42
CA CYS A 483 -8.29 3.90 -6.07
C CYS A 483 -8.19 5.43 -6.00
N PHE A 484 -7.64 6.11 -7.02
CA PHE A 484 -7.63 7.58 -7.07
C PHE A 484 -9.05 8.13 -7.18
N ILE A 485 -9.81 7.61 -8.13
CA ILE A 485 -11.21 7.99 -8.36
C ILE A 485 -12.03 7.85 -7.08
N MET A 486 -11.96 6.69 -6.43
CA MET A 486 -12.67 6.44 -5.18
C MET A 486 -12.14 7.24 -3.99
N GLY A 487 -10.84 7.54 -3.97
CA GLY A 487 -10.19 8.30 -2.91
C GLY A 487 -10.61 9.77 -2.90
N PHE A 488 -10.82 10.36 -4.09
CA PHE A 488 -11.18 11.78 -4.25
C PHE A 488 -12.68 12.05 -4.28
N ASN A 489 -13.51 11.14 -4.80
CA ASN A 489 -14.96 11.31 -4.74
C ASN A 489 -15.54 11.04 -3.33
N GLY A 490 -14.74 10.55 -2.39
CA GLY A 490 -15.17 10.27 -1.02
C GLY A 490 -14.37 11.01 0.03
N THR A 491 -14.79 10.90 1.30
CA THR A 491 -14.05 11.35 2.50
C THR A 491 -12.78 10.50 2.77
N ARG A 492 -12.19 9.94 1.72
CA ARG A 492 -11.16 8.89 1.76
C ARG A 492 -9.80 9.39 1.32
N ALA A 493 -9.50 10.69 1.37
CA ALA A 493 -8.20 11.21 0.95
C ALA A 493 -7.00 10.50 1.63
N LYS A 494 -7.14 10.09 2.91
CA LYS A 494 -6.11 9.32 3.63
C LYS A 494 -5.87 7.91 3.05
N TRP A 495 -6.85 7.33 2.32
CA TRP A 495 -6.67 6.04 1.63
C TRP A 495 -5.62 6.09 0.56
N LEU A 496 -5.41 7.27 -0.02
CA LEU A 496 -4.46 7.45 -1.09
C LEU A 496 -3.08 6.99 -0.63
N LEU A 497 -2.70 7.22 0.64
CA LEU A 497 -1.45 6.75 1.26
C LEU A 497 -1.19 5.25 1.11
N PHE A 498 -2.24 4.44 0.94
CA PHE A 498 -2.15 2.99 0.83
C PHE A 498 -2.27 2.48 -0.61
N ILE A 499 -2.33 3.36 -1.61
CA ILE A 499 -2.29 2.92 -3.01
C ILE A 499 -0.85 2.48 -3.32
N PRO A 500 -0.62 1.21 -3.72
CA PRO A 500 0.71 0.66 -3.85
C PRO A 500 1.36 0.99 -5.20
N VAL A 501 1.36 2.28 -5.52
CA VAL A 501 1.92 2.89 -6.73
C VAL A 501 3.42 2.65 -6.89
N GLN A 502 4.13 2.37 -5.79
CA GLN A 502 5.55 2.02 -5.80
C GLN A 502 5.87 0.80 -6.67
N HIS A 503 4.89 -0.04 -6.97
CA HIS A 503 5.07 -1.19 -7.84
C HIS A 503 4.97 -0.83 -9.33
N LEU A 504 4.33 0.30 -9.68
CA LEU A 504 4.10 0.65 -11.07
C LEU A 504 5.41 0.98 -11.80
N GLN A 505 6.27 1.81 -11.20
CA GLN A 505 7.56 2.19 -11.80
C GLN A 505 8.43 0.97 -12.15
N PRO A 506 8.76 0.04 -11.21
CA PRO A 506 9.56 -1.13 -11.54
C PRO A 506 8.96 -2.00 -12.65
N GLN A 507 7.63 -2.12 -12.71
CA GLN A 507 6.98 -2.90 -13.77
C GLN A 507 7.04 -2.19 -15.13
N ILE A 508 6.98 -0.86 -15.15
CA ILE A 508 7.22 -0.08 -16.38
C ILE A 508 8.69 -0.16 -16.79
N GLU A 509 9.64 -0.14 -15.86
CA GLU A 509 11.07 -0.30 -16.20
C GLU A 509 11.34 -1.66 -16.86
N ILE A 510 10.75 -2.74 -16.35
CA ILE A 510 10.79 -4.08 -16.98
C ILE A 510 10.17 -4.04 -18.38
N LEU A 511 9.02 -3.36 -18.54
CA LEU A 511 8.39 -3.17 -19.84
C LEU A 511 9.32 -2.46 -20.83
N LEU A 512 9.92 -1.34 -20.42
CA LEU A 512 10.81 -0.53 -21.25
C LEU A 512 12.08 -1.32 -21.64
N ASP A 513 12.63 -2.14 -20.74
CA ASP A 513 13.73 -3.06 -21.06
C ASP A 513 13.33 -4.09 -22.12
N HIS A 514 12.15 -4.71 -21.99
CA HIS A 514 11.64 -5.63 -23.01
C HIS A 514 11.37 -4.93 -24.36
N MET A 515 10.85 -3.72 -24.35
CA MET A 515 10.65 -2.91 -25.56
C MET A 515 11.97 -2.56 -26.22
N SER A 516 12.97 -2.16 -25.43
CA SER A 516 14.33 -1.89 -25.91
C SER A 516 14.96 -3.12 -26.57
N LYS A 517 14.87 -4.30 -25.94
CA LYS A 517 15.33 -5.58 -26.50
C LYS A 517 14.63 -5.96 -27.82
N ARG A 518 13.40 -5.49 -28.03
CA ARG A 518 12.66 -5.66 -29.28
C ARG A 518 13.03 -4.64 -30.36
N GLY A 519 13.84 -3.62 -30.03
CA GLY A 519 14.15 -2.49 -30.91
C GLY A 519 13.04 -1.44 -30.96
N LEU A 520 12.12 -1.43 -29.99
CA LEU A 520 11.02 -0.47 -29.85
C LEU A 520 11.37 0.65 -28.87
N ASN A 521 12.62 1.14 -28.88
CA ASN A 521 13.04 2.14 -27.91
C ASN A 521 12.25 3.46 -28.13
N PRO A 522 11.44 3.93 -27.17
CA PRO A 522 10.59 5.10 -27.33
C PRO A 522 11.38 6.42 -27.46
N THR A 523 12.69 6.40 -27.24
CA THR A 523 13.57 7.59 -27.27
C THR A 523 13.93 8.08 -28.67
N PHE A 524 13.62 7.34 -29.74
CA PHE A 524 13.98 7.76 -31.10
C PHE A 524 12.78 7.84 -32.03
N PRO A 525 12.58 8.96 -32.76
CA PRO A 525 11.54 9.15 -33.77
C PRO A 525 11.85 8.34 -35.04
N SER A 526 12.01 7.03 -34.90
CA SER A 526 12.07 6.12 -36.04
C SER A 526 10.64 5.80 -36.51
N LYS A 527 10.44 5.80 -37.83
CA LYS A 527 9.11 5.74 -38.48
C LYS A 527 8.20 4.64 -37.89
N PRO A 528 6.89 4.90 -37.77
CA PRO A 528 5.94 4.04 -37.07
C PRO A 528 5.60 2.81 -37.93
N HIS A 529 6.37 1.74 -37.80
CA HIS A 529 6.03 0.45 -38.39
C HIS A 529 5.93 -0.60 -37.30
N GLY A 530 4.80 -0.58 -36.57
CA GLY A 530 4.37 -1.70 -35.74
C GLY A 530 3.95 -1.32 -34.31
N ILE A 531 2.64 -1.21 -34.11
CA ILE A 531 1.92 -1.15 -32.83
C ILE A 531 2.31 0.05 -31.96
N SER A 532 1.45 1.08 -31.98
CA SER A 532 1.58 2.29 -31.17
C SER A 532 1.31 1.99 -29.69
N HIS A 533 2.31 1.49 -28.97
CA HIS A 533 2.24 1.34 -27.50
C HIS A 533 2.30 2.70 -26.77
N HIS A 534 2.55 3.80 -27.49
CA HIS A 534 2.75 5.14 -26.93
C HIS A 534 1.53 5.67 -26.18
N GLU A 535 0.31 5.39 -26.64
CA GLU A 535 -0.91 5.81 -25.94
C GLU A 535 -1.10 5.06 -24.63
N SER A 536 -0.81 3.75 -24.62
CA SER A 536 -0.80 2.97 -23.37
C SER A 536 0.30 3.45 -22.43
N LEU A 537 1.50 3.79 -22.94
CA LEU A 537 2.58 4.35 -22.13
C LEU A 537 2.19 5.72 -21.55
N LEU A 538 1.56 6.59 -22.34
CA LEU A 538 1.01 7.87 -21.86
C LEU A 538 0.07 7.64 -20.67
N TRP A 539 -0.84 6.67 -20.78
CA TRP A 539 -1.74 6.29 -19.68
C TRP A 539 -0.98 5.80 -18.44
N LEU A 540 0.00 4.90 -18.61
CA LEU A 540 0.79 4.36 -17.50
C LEU A 540 1.56 5.46 -16.76
N PHE A 541 2.21 6.36 -17.49
CA PHE A 541 2.92 7.49 -16.89
C PHE A 541 1.97 8.49 -16.25
N PHE A 542 0.80 8.73 -16.84
CA PHE A 542 -0.22 9.58 -16.24
C PHE A 542 -0.65 9.08 -14.85
N ILE A 543 -0.94 7.77 -14.71
CA ILE A 543 -1.35 7.20 -13.42
C ILE A 543 -0.24 7.30 -12.37
N GLY A 544 1.01 7.07 -12.75
CA GLY A 544 2.12 7.28 -11.83
C GLY A 544 2.33 8.75 -11.48
N ALA A 545 2.11 9.67 -12.42
CA ALA A 545 2.21 11.11 -12.20
C ALA A 545 1.10 11.63 -11.27
N CYS A 546 -0.13 11.09 -11.36
CA CYS A 546 -1.17 11.34 -10.35
C CYS A 546 -0.66 10.94 -8.96
N ALA A 547 0.03 9.80 -8.85
CA ALA A 547 0.56 9.35 -7.56
C ALA A 547 1.62 10.28 -6.97
N GLU A 548 2.48 10.84 -7.82
CA GLU A 548 3.50 11.83 -7.46
C GLU A 548 2.83 13.08 -6.87
N GLN A 549 1.85 13.65 -7.57
CA GLN A 549 1.12 14.85 -7.11
C GLN A 549 0.30 14.59 -5.82
N VAL A 550 -0.33 13.42 -5.70
CA VAL A 550 -1.11 13.06 -4.51
C VAL A 550 -0.24 12.80 -3.28
N SER A 551 1.02 12.39 -3.46
CA SER A 551 1.94 12.22 -2.32
C SER A 551 2.24 13.54 -1.60
N ASP A 552 2.08 14.68 -2.27
CA ASP A 552 2.28 15.98 -1.63
C ASP A 552 1.05 16.38 -0.80
N GLU A 553 -0.16 16.05 -1.28
CA GLU A 553 -1.44 16.36 -0.61
C GLU A 553 -1.73 15.44 0.58
N ALA A 554 -1.52 14.12 0.42
CA ALA A 554 -1.96 13.12 1.41
C ALA A 554 -0.94 12.84 2.52
N GLY A 555 0.31 13.31 2.38
CA GLY A 555 1.42 13.06 3.29
C GLY A 555 2.58 12.30 2.63
N LYS A 556 3.79 12.41 3.20
CA LYS A 556 5.05 11.93 2.60
C LYS A 556 5.05 10.42 2.34
N ARG A 557 4.99 10.01 1.08
CA ARG A 557 5.35 8.64 0.67
C ARG A 557 6.84 8.56 0.33
N PRO A 558 7.49 7.42 0.58
CA PRO A 558 8.83 7.17 0.06
C PRO A 558 8.76 6.86 -1.44
N VAL A 559 8.60 7.88 -2.27
CA VAL A 559 8.81 7.77 -3.73
C VAL A 559 10.30 7.90 -4.00
N SER A 560 10.91 6.93 -4.69
CA SER A 560 12.37 6.94 -4.95
C SER A 560 12.81 8.09 -5.84
N ASP A 561 11.96 8.49 -6.79
CA ASP A 561 12.14 9.65 -7.65
C ASP A 561 10.78 10.35 -7.83
N PRO A 562 10.58 11.54 -7.24
CA PRO A 562 9.26 12.17 -7.14
C PRO A 562 8.72 12.70 -8.47
N VAL A 563 9.51 12.72 -9.54
CA VAL A 563 9.11 13.30 -10.85
C VAL A 563 9.31 12.33 -12.03
N TRP A 564 9.57 11.04 -11.74
CA TRP A 564 9.93 10.03 -12.73
C TRP A 564 8.82 9.80 -13.76
N HIS A 565 7.57 9.71 -13.31
CA HIS A 565 6.40 9.49 -14.16
C HIS A 565 5.97 10.80 -14.82
N SER A 566 5.93 11.91 -14.08
CA SER A 566 5.54 13.23 -14.59
C SER A 566 6.43 13.66 -15.76
N THR A 567 7.74 13.45 -15.65
CA THR A 567 8.69 13.74 -16.76
C THR A 567 8.38 12.87 -17.98
N ARG A 568 8.24 11.55 -17.82
CA ARG A 568 7.99 10.65 -18.95
C ARG A 568 6.60 10.83 -19.55
N PHE A 569 5.61 11.25 -18.77
CA PHE A 569 4.32 11.67 -19.27
C PHE A 569 4.51 12.83 -20.25
N VAL A 570 5.26 13.87 -19.85
CA VAL A 570 5.56 15.01 -20.71
C VAL A 570 6.31 14.58 -21.97
N ASP A 571 7.30 13.71 -21.88
CA ASP A 571 8.03 13.16 -23.03
C ASP A 571 7.07 12.44 -24.00
N MET A 572 6.15 11.62 -23.48
CA MET A 572 5.14 10.96 -24.30
C MET A 572 4.16 11.95 -24.95
N THR A 573 3.79 13.05 -24.27
CA THR A 573 2.96 14.08 -24.91
C THR A 573 3.68 14.74 -26.08
N GLN A 574 4.99 14.97 -25.98
CA GLN A 574 5.79 15.52 -27.08
C GLN A 574 5.88 14.53 -28.25
N LEU A 575 6.15 13.26 -27.95
CA LEU A 575 6.27 12.20 -28.95
C LEU A 575 4.96 11.98 -29.73
N LEU A 576 3.83 12.06 -29.03
CA LEU A 576 2.49 11.94 -29.62
C LEU A 576 2.00 13.25 -30.28
N GLY A 577 2.75 14.35 -30.17
CA GLY A 577 2.39 15.65 -30.75
C GLY A 577 1.22 16.34 -30.03
N LEU A 578 0.96 15.99 -28.77
CA LEU A 578 -0.13 16.54 -27.95
C LEU A 578 0.29 17.92 -27.41
N ARG A 579 -0.45 18.95 -27.81
CA ARG A 579 -0.21 20.35 -27.47
C ARG A 579 -1.04 20.80 -26.27
N THR A 580 -2.21 20.21 -26.08
CA THR A 580 -3.15 20.61 -25.02
C THR A 580 -3.51 19.43 -24.12
N TRP A 581 -3.87 19.73 -22.86
CA TRP A 581 -4.33 18.70 -21.93
C TRP A 581 -5.61 18.00 -22.44
N ARG A 582 -6.49 18.71 -23.17
CA ARG A 582 -7.70 18.13 -23.78
C ARG A 582 -7.39 17.09 -24.86
N GLU A 583 -6.29 17.23 -25.59
CA GLU A 583 -5.84 16.21 -26.55
C GLU A 583 -5.36 14.96 -25.81
N ALA A 584 -4.60 15.12 -24.72
CA ALA A 584 -4.22 14.00 -23.87
C ALA A 584 -5.45 13.35 -23.23
N GLN A 585 -6.39 14.14 -22.69
CA GLN A 585 -7.63 13.69 -22.09
C GLN A 585 -8.42 12.75 -23.02
N LYS A 586 -8.51 13.06 -24.32
CA LYS A 586 -9.15 12.17 -25.31
C LYS A 586 -8.54 10.78 -25.34
N ILE A 587 -7.21 10.68 -25.25
CA ILE A 587 -6.50 9.38 -25.20
C ILE A 587 -6.75 8.71 -23.84
N LEU A 588 -6.65 9.45 -22.74
CA LEU A 588 -6.81 8.91 -21.39
C LEU A 588 -8.24 8.36 -21.16
N LYS A 589 -9.28 8.99 -21.73
CA LYS A 589 -10.69 8.52 -21.72
C LYS A 589 -10.89 7.17 -22.39
N ARG A 590 -9.92 6.67 -23.15
CA ARG A 590 -9.92 5.30 -23.69
C ARG A 590 -9.58 4.25 -22.63
N PHE A 591 -9.12 4.63 -21.45
CA PHE A 591 -8.82 3.73 -20.33
C PHE A 591 -9.86 3.89 -19.21
N LEU A 592 -9.45 3.81 -17.94
CA LEU A 592 -10.31 4.05 -16.78
C LEU A 592 -10.08 5.48 -16.28
N TYR A 593 -10.85 6.45 -16.79
CA TYR A 593 -10.69 7.88 -16.53
C TYR A 593 -12.02 8.50 -16.10
N GLN A 594 -12.01 9.34 -15.06
CA GLN A 594 -13.17 10.11 -14.64
C GLN A 594 -12.83 11.61 -14.61
N GLU A 595 -13.56 12.40 -15.39
CA GLU A 595 -13.29 13.83 -15.62
C GLU A 595 -13.29 14.64 -14.31
N SER A 596 -14.29 14.41 -13.46
CA SER A 596 -14.46 15.12 -12.18
C SER A 596 -13.26 14.98 -11.22
N VAL A 597 -12.45 13.93 -11.37
CA VAL A 597 -11.29 13.67 -10.51
C VAL A 597 -9.98 13.93 -11.24
N MET A 598 -9.89 13.49 -12.50
CA MET A 598 -8.61 13.34 -13.19
C MET A 598 -8.24 14.53 -14.08
N ASP A 599 -9.18 15.44 -14.37
CA ASP A 599 -8.92 16.64 -15.19
C ASP A 599 -7.87 17.54 -14.54
N ARG A 600 -7.98 17.79 -13.23
CA ARG A 600 -7.03 18.62 -12.48
C ARG A 600 -5.59 18.12 -12.55
N PHE A 601 -5.38 16.80 -12.57
CA PHE A 601 -4.04 16.22 -12.64
C PHE A 601 -3.43 16.39 -14.03
N VAL A 602 -4.21 16.12 -15.09
CA VAL A 602 -3.69 16.28 -16.46
C VAL A 602 -3.45 17.74 -16.80
N GLU A 603 -4.31 18.65 -16.32
CA GLU A 603 -4.12 20.09 -16.47
C GLU A 603 -2.85 20.55 -15.75
N GLY A 604 -2.68 20.20 -14.47
CA GLY A 604 -1.48 20.54 -13.70
C GLY A 604 -0.19 20.00 -14.32
N LEU A 605 -0.19 18.81 -14.93
CA LEU A 605 0.97 18.27 -15.66
C LEU A 605 1.32 19.09 -16.91
N PHE A 606 0.32 19.64 -17.61
CA PHE A 606 0.54 20.50 -18.76
C PHE A 606 1.02 21.91 -18.36
N GLU A 607 0.55 22.43 -17.22
CA GLU A 607 1.03 23.68 -16.65
C GLU A 607 2.51 23.58 -16.23
N GLN A 608 2.89 22.48 -15.59
CA GLN A 608 4.26 22.20 -15.13
C GLN A 608 5.20 21.72 -16.26
N LYS A 609 4.70 21.56 -17.48
CA LYS A 609 5.42 20.97 -18.61
C LYS A 609 6.79 21.61 -18.86
N ALA A 610 6.88 22.94 -18.79
CA ALA A 610 8.12 23.66 -19.04
C ALA A 610 9.19 23.36 -17.96
N ASP A 611 8.78 23.24 -16.70
CA ASP A 611 9.68 22.98 -15.58
C ASP A 611 10.11 21.51 -15.56
N LEU A 612 9.18 20.58 -15.80
CA LEU A 612 9.48 19.16 -15.92
C LEU A 612 10.50 18.87 -17.03
N LEU A 613 10.43 19.58 -18.17
CA LEU A 613 11.42 19.46 -19.25
C LEU A 613 12.80 20.05 -18.90
N ARG A 614 12.85 21.05 -18.02
CA ARG A 614 14.09 21.72 -17.61
C ARG A 614 14.83 20.94 -16.54
N PHE A 615 14.11 20.39 -15.56
CA PHE A 615 14.70 19.78 -14.37
C PHE A 615 14.59 18.25 -14.34
N GLY A 616 13.66 17.67 -15.10
CA GLY A 616 13.33 16.24 -15.05
C GLY A 616 14.09 15.35 -16.02
N SER A 617 14.99 15.88 -16.87
CA SER A 617 15.69 15.07 -17.87
C SER A 617 17.10 14.65 -17.40
N PRO A 618 17.28 13.50 -16.72
CA PRO A 618 18.59 12.90 -16.49
C PRO A 618 19.21 12.33 -17.79
N LEU A 619 18.48 12.35 -18.91
CA LEU A 619 18.88 11.79 -20.20
C LEU A 619 19.55 12.81 -21.15
N ARG A 620 19.96 13.98 -20.64
CA ARG A 620 20.62 15.03 -21.43
C ARG A 620 22.13 15.21 -21.21
N ASP A 621 22.76 14.38 -20.37
CA ASP A 621 24.22 14.34 -20.33
C ASP A 621 24.74 13.23 -21.28
N PRO A 622 25.57 13.56 -22.28
CA PRO A 622 26.16 12.61 -23.24
C PRO A 622 27.22 11.68 -22.63
#